data_AF-A0A699I5X3-F1
#
_entry.id   AF-A0A699I5X3-F1
#
_cell.length_a   1.000
_cell.length_b   1.000
_cell.length_c   1.000
_cell.angle_alpha   90.00
_cell.angle_beta   90.00
_cell.angle_gamma   90.00
#
_symmetry.space_group_name_H-M   'P 1'
#
loop_
_entity.id
_entity.type
_entity.pdbx_description
1 polymer ?
#
loop_
_entity_poly.entity_id
_entity_poly.type
_entity_poly.pdbx_seq_one_letter_code
_entity_poly.pdbx_strand_id
1 'polypeptide(L)'
;MWLFKHKFHADGTLSRYKARLVANGSSQQLGIDCDETFSPVVKPAIIRIVLSLAVSRKWPIYHLDKSLYGLKQAPRAWFQRFAGYATRDDIILTASSTYLLQQVITYLHNEFDMTDLGALNYFLGISATRHSTRLFLSQKLYAIELLALAHMTNCNSLRIPVDTNSKLGPEGVPIQDPTLYRSLAGGL
;
A
#
# COMPACT_ATOMS: atom_id res chain seq x y z
N MET A 1 -19.53 -3.26 3.44
CA MET A 1 -20.16 -4.52 3.92
C MET A 1 -19.11 -5.62 4.00
N TRP A 2 -19.00 -6.31 5.13
CA TRP A 2 -18.12 -7.47 5.25
C TRP A 2 -18.82 -8.72 4.71
N LEU A 3 -18.19 -9.40 3.76
CA LEU A 3 -18.60 -10.71 3.25
C LEU A 3 -17.68 -11.77 3.83
N PHE A 4 -18.25 -12.69 4.61
CA PHE A 4 -17.55 -13.85 5.12
C PHE A 4 -17.88 -15.05 4.22
N LYS A 5 -16.85 -15.79 3.81
CA LYS A 5 -17.00 -16.99 2.98
C LYS A 5 -16.04 -18.05 3.48
N HIS A 6 -16.50 -19.30 3.54
CA HIS A 6 -15.64 -20.44 3.83
C HIS A 6 -15.11 -21.04 2.53
N LYS A 7 -13.84 -21.44 2.54
CA LYS A 7 -13.22 -22.29 1.52
C LYS A 7 -13.12 -23.69 2.09
N PHE A 8 -13.44 -24.68 1.27
CA PHE A 8 -13.35 -26.09 1.62
C PHE A 8 -12.33 -26.78 0.72
N HIS A 9 -11.69 -27.82 1.24
CA HIS A 9 -10.84 -28.73 0.48
C HIS A 9 -11.70 -29.62 -0.46
N ALA A 10 -11.05 -30.35 -1.36
CA ALA A 10 -11.75 -31.25 -2.29
C ALA A 10 -12.51 -32.39 -1.57
N ASP A 11 -12.12 -32.70 -0.34
CA ASP A 11 -12.77 -33.67 0.55
C ASP A 11 -13.93 -33.08 1.38
N GLY A 12 -14.23 -31.78 1.21
CA GLY A 12 -15.31 -31.08 1.92
C GLY A 12 -14.93 -30.56 3.31
N THR A 13 -13.72 -30.79 3.80
CA THR A 13 -13.26 -30.23 5.08
C THR A 13 -13.00 -28.73 4.97
N LEU A 14 -13.22 -28.00 6.06
CA LEU A 14 -12.98 -26.56 6.07
C LEU A 14 -11.49 -26.29 5.85
N SER A 15 -11.20 -25.61 4.74
CA SER A 15 -9.84 -25.23 4.37
C SER A 15 -9.46 -23.88 4.98
N ARG A 16 -10.34 -22.86 4.83
CA ARG A 16 -10.00 -21.47 5.20
C ARG A 16 -11.24 -20.61 5.39
N TYR A 17 -11.14 -19.64 6.28
CA TYR A 17 -12.06 -18.52 6.36
C TYR A 17 -11.62 -17.41 5.40
N LYS A 18 -12.58 -16.75 4.76
CA LYS A 18 -12.33 -15.65 3.82
C LYS A 18 -13.23 -14.49 4.16
N ALA A 19 -12.68 -13.43 4.72
CA ALA A 19 -13.36 -12.15 4.83
C ALA A 19 -13.04 -11.26 3.62
N ARG A 20 -14.04 -10.54 3.10
CA ARG A 20 -13.89 -9.50 2.10
C ARG A 20 -14.60 -8.24 2.60
N LEU A 21 -13.90 -7.11 2.62
CA LEU A 21 -14.56 -5.83 2.75
C LEU A 21 -14.97 -5.38 1.34
N VAL A 22 -16.28 -5.30 1.10
CA VAL A 22 -16.84 -4.86 -0.18
C VAL A 22 -17.56 -3.54 0.03
N ALA A 23 -17.22 -2.54 -0.76
CA ALA A 23 -18.00 -1.31 -0.85
C ALA A 23 -19.36 -1.66 -1.48
N ASN A 24 -20.46 -1.38 -0.77
CA ASN A 24 -21.79 -1.55 -1.34
C ASN A 24 -22.15 -0.30 -2.13
N GLY A 25 -21.92 -0.32 -3.44
CA GLY A 25 -22.21 0.81 -4.33
C GLY A 25 -23.69 0.96 -4.67
N SER A 26 -24.59 0.12 -4.14
CA SER A 26 -26.03 0.16 -4.48
C SER A 26 -26.72 1.45 -4.04
N SER A 27 -26.13 2.19 -3.10
CA SER A 27 -26.60 3.49 -2.64
C SER A 27 -25.89 4.68 -3.29
N GLN A 28 -24.90 4.43 -4.15
CA GLN A 28 -24.15 5.51 -4.82
C GLN A 28 -25.00 6.14 -5.92
N GLN A 29 -24.96 7.46 -6.01
CA GLN A 29 -25.67 8.28 -6.97
C GLN A 29 -24.68 8.95 -7.93
N LEU A 30 -24.91 8.75 -9.22
CA LEU A 30 -24.08 9.33 -10.29
C LEU A 30 -24.08 10.86 -10.17
N GLY A 31 -22.89 11.46 -10.02
CA GLY A 31 -22.69 12.90 -9.83
C GLY A 31 -22.74 13.39 -8.37
N ILE A 32 -22.90 12.49 -7.39
CA ILE A 32 -22.82 12.82 -5.96
C ILE A 32 -21.60 12.15 -5.31
N ASP A 33 -21.51 10.82 -5.39
CA ASP A 33 -20.50 10.03 -4.66
C ASP A 33 -19.83 8.92 -5.50
N CYS A 34 -20.21 8.76 -6.77
CA CYS A 34 -19.58 7.81 -7.70
C CYS A 34 -18.14 8.19 -8.07
N ASP A 35 -17.78 9.47 -7.97
CA ASP A 35 -16.42 9.97 -8.25
C ASP A 35 -15.55 10.08 -6.98
N GLU A 36 -16.15 9.85 -5.80
CA GLU A 36 -15.45 9.90 -4.52
C GLU A 36 -14.78 8.55 -4.23
N THR A 37 -13.47 8.46 -4.48
CA THR A 37 -12.69 7.26 -4.16
C THR A 37 -12.29 7.26 -2.69
N PHE A 38 -13.08 6.64 -1.83
CA PHE A 38 -12.68 6.36 -0.45
C PHE A 38 -11.88 5.07 -0.36
N SER A 39 -10.56 5.17 -0.55
CA SER A 39 -9.63 4.17 -0.02
C SER A 39 -9.35 4.52 1.45
N PRO A 40 -9.56 3.61 2.42
CA PRO A 40 -9.19 3.86 3.81
C PRO A 40 -7.67 3.86 3.94
N VAL A 41 -7.02 4.94 3.50
CA VAL A 41 -5.58 5.14 3.65
C VAL A 41 -5.32 5.53 5.10
N VAL A 42 -4.53 4.71 5.81
CA VAL A 42 -4.03 5.08 7.13
C VAL A 42 -3.24 6.37 6.98
N LYS A 43 -3.66 7.43 7.69
CA LYS A 43 -2.98 8.73 7.62
C LYS A 43 -1.50 8.56 7.95
N PRO A 44 -0.57 9.18 7.19
CA PRO A 44 0.88 9.07 7.45
C PRO A 44 1.28 9.42 8.89
N ALA A 45 0.53 10.31 9.55
CA ALA A 45 0.72 10.66 10.95
C ALA A 45 0.55 9.45 11.89
N ILE A 46 -0.44 8.58 11.64
CA ILE A 46 -0.68 7.38 12.45
C ILE A 46 0.48 6.40 12.30
N ILE A 47 0.94 6.17 11.06
CA ILE A 47 2.08 5.30 10.76
C ILE A 47 3.32 5.81 11.52
N ARG A 48 3.59 7.12 11.48
CA ARG A 48 4.71 7.73 12.21
C ARG A 48 4.62 7.54 13.72
N ILE A 49 3.43 7.71 14.31
CA ILE A 49 3.22 7.52 15.74
C ILE A 49 3.50 6.07 16.14
N VAL A 50 2.91 5.10 15.43
CA VAL A 50 3.08 3.67 15.73
C VAL A 50 4.55 3.25 15.59
N LEU A 51 5.23 3.64 14.51
CA LEU A 51 6.65 3.34 14.31
C LEU A 51 7.52 4.00 15.39
N SER A 52 7.23 5.25 15.76
CA SER A 52 7.96 5.96 16.81
C SER A 52 7.80 5.27 18.16
N LEU A 53 6.59 4.83 18.49
CA LEU A 53 6.31 4.07 19.70
C LEU A 53 7.08 2.75 19.70
N ALA A 54 7.01 1.99 18.61
CA ALA A 54 7.71 0.72 18.47
C ALA A 54 9.24 0.88 18.60
N VAL A 55 9.82 1.93 18.00
CA VAL A 55 11.25 2.24 18.13
C VAL A 55 11.61 2.60 19.57
N SER A 56 10.86 3.53 20.20
CA SER A 56 11.13 3.97 21.58
C SER A 56 11.07 2.83 22.59
N ARG A 57 10.18 1.86 22.37
CA ARG A 57 10.01 0.68 23.23
C ARG A 57 10.86 -0.52 22.82
N LYS A 58 11.71 -0.36 21.79
CA LYS A 58 12.54 -1.44 21.20
C LYS A 58 11.71 -2.67 20.78
N TRP A 59 10.48 -2.45 20.33
CA TRP A 59 9.61 -3.51 19.86
C TRP A 59 10.06 -4.01 18.48
N PRO A 60 9.97 -5.33 18.23
CA PRO A 60 10.15 -5.88 16.89
C PRO A 60 9.08 -5.32 15.95
N ILE A 61 9.48 -4.96 14.73
CA ILE A 61 8.58 -4.50 13.68
C ILE A 61 8.74 -5.45 12.49
N TYR A 62 7.64 -6.12 12.13
CA TYR A 62 7.57 -7.09 11.07
C TYR A 62 6.67 -6.58 9.96
N HIS A 63 6.99 -7.01 8.75
CA HIS A 63 6.24 -6.71 7.55
C HIS A 63 5.61 -8.01 7.04
N LEU A 64 4.31 -7.96 6.87
CA LEU A 64 3.53 -9.03 6.29
C LEU A 64 2.93 -8.53 4.97
N ASP A 65 2.91 -9.41 3.99
CA ASP A 65 2.26 -9.15 2.71
C ASP A 65 1.03 -10.05 2.60
N LYS A 66 -0.15 -9.42 2.46
CA LYS A 66 -1.40 -10.13 2.24
C LYS A 66 -1.78 -10.04 0.78
N SER A 67 -2.09 -11.20 0.19
CA SER A 67 -2.73 -11.21 -1.12
C SER A 67 -4.18 -10.71 -1.03
N LEU A 68 -4.43 -9.46 -1.42
CA LEU A 68 -5.80 -8.96 -1.48
C LEU A 68 -6.50 -9.50 -2.73
N TYR A 69 -7.23 -10.60 -2.56
CA TYR A 69 -8.12 -11.13 -3.60
C TYR A 69 -9.42 -10.31 -3.74
N GLY A 70 -9.31 -8.99 -3.81
CA GLY A 70 -10.42 -8.05 -4.03
C GLY A 70 -10.73 -7.78 -5.51
N LEU A 71 -9.73 -7.80 -6.38
CA LEU A 71 -9.89 -7.41 -7.79
C LEU A 71 -10.42 -8.50 -8.72
N LYS A 72 -10.62 -9.73 -8.25
CA LYS A 72 -11.23 -10.79 -9.08
C LYS A 72 -12.72 -10.57 -9.40
N GLN A 73 -13.35 -9.49 -8.90
CA GLN A 73 -14.75 -9.15 -9.18
C GLN A 73 -14.96 -7.74 -9.76
N ALA A 74 -13.90 -7.00 -10.08
CA ALA A 74 -14.05 -5.79 -10.89
C ALA A 74 -14.37 -6.19 -12.35
N PRO A 75 -15.14 -5.38 -13.11
CA PRO A 75 -15.37 -5.62 -14.54
C PRO A 75 -14.04 -5.93 -15.26
N ARG A 76 -14.05 -6.85 -16.24
CA ARG A 76 -12.82 -7.35 -16.92
C ARG A 76 -11.84 -6.25 -17.37
N ALA A 77 -12.35 -5.06 -17.73
CA ALA A 77 -11.56 -3.89 -18.10
C ALA A 77 -10.72 -3.30 -16.94
N TRP A 78 -11.19 -3.41 -15.70
CA TRP A 78 -10.48 -2.96 -14.50
C TRP A 78 -9.44 -3.99 -14.05
N PHE A 79 -9.73 -5.28 -14.24
CA PHE A 79 -8.78 -6.35 -13.92
C PHE A 79 -7.47 -6.20 -14.72
N GLN A 80 -7.53 -5.92 -16.02
CA GLN A 80 -6.31 -5.73 -16.82
C GLN A 80 -5.52 -4.46 -16.47
N ARG A 81 -6.20 -3.39 -16.03
CA ARG A 81 -5.54 -2.14 -15.62
C ARG A 81 -4.91 -2.19 -14.23
N PHE A 82 -5.52 -2.89 -13.29
CA PHE A 82 -5.11 -2.89 -11.87
C PHE A 82 -4.47 -4.19 -11.39
N ALA A 83 -4.51 -5.29 -12.17
CA ALA A 83 -3.84 -6.54 -11.77
C ALA A 83 -2.32 -6.38 -11.59
N GLY A 84 -1.70 -5.41 -12.25
CA GLY A 84 -0.28 -5.05 -12.05
C GLY A 84 -0.01 -4.27 -10.76
N TYR A 85 -1.02 -3.59 -10.20
CA TYR A 85 -0.85 -2.61 -9.10
C TYR A 85 -1.51 -3.02 -7.78
N ALA A 86 -2.48 -3.94 -7.77
CA ALA A 86 -3.38 -4.08 -6.63
C ALA A 86 -3.63 -5.53 -6.19
N THR A 87 -2.58 -6.28 -5.85
CA THR A 87 -2.76 -7.58 -5.18
C THR A 87 -1.96 -7.79 -3.90
N ARG A 88 -1.19 -6.80 -3.44
CA ARG A 88 -0.40 -6.89 -2.21
C ARG A 88 -0.75 -5.74 -1.29
N ASP A 89 -1.37 -6.07 -0.16
CA ASP A 89 -1.57 -5.10 0.92
C ASP A 89 -0.44 -5.32 1.93
N ASP A 90 0.39 -4.29 2.08
CA ASP A 90 1.44 -4.29 3.08
C ASP A 90 0.84 -4.08 4.48
N ILE A 91 1.17 -4.95 5.43
CA ILE A 91 0.77 -4.85 6.84
C ILE A 91 2.02 -4.74 7.69
N ILE A 92 2.09 -3.69 8.52
CA ILE A 92 3.11 -3.56 9.57
C ILE A 92 2.55 -4.13 10.87
N LEU A 93 3.28 -5.06 11.48
CA LEU A 93 3.02 -5.54 12.82
C LEU A 93 4.14 -5.15 13.78
N THR A 94 3.74 -4.74 14.99
CA THR A 94 4.64 -4.51 16.11
C THR A 94 3.95 -5.01 17.38
N ALA A 95 4.73 -5.57 18.31
CA ALA A 95 4.19 -6.03 19.59
C ALA A 95 5.19 -5.81 20.72
N SER A 96 4.68 -5.80 21.95
CA SER A 96 5.49 -5.62 23.15
C SER A 96 6.37 -6.82 23.50
N SER A 97 6.08 -7.99 22.92
CA SER A 97 6.82 -9.22 23.10
C SER A 97 6.98 -9.93 21.76
N THR A 98 8.15 -10.52 21.53
CA THR A 98 8.42 -11.37 20.36
C THR A 98 7.50 -12.60 20.35
N TYR A 99 7.18 -13.15 21.52
CA TYR A 99 6.25 -14.27 21.64
C TYR A 99 4.85 -13.87 21.15
N LEU A 100 4.32 -12.74 21.63
CA LEU A 100 3.02 -12.24 21.20
C LEU A 100 3.01 -11.94 19.70
N LEU A 101 4.07 -11.32 19.18
CA LEU A 101 4.21 -11.04 17.75
C LEU A 101 4.13 -12.33 16.93
N GLN A 102 4.90 -13.36 17.31
CA GLN A 102 4.92 -14.65 16.62
C GLN A 102 3.59 -15.38 16.73
N GLN A 103 2.91 -15.31 17.89
CA GLN A 103 1.56 -15.84 18.03
C GLN A 103 0.58 -15.16 17.08
N VAL A 104 0.58 -13.82 17.02
CA VAL A 104 -0.30 -13.06 16.12
C VAL A 104 0.00 -13.39 14.66
N ILE A 105 1.28 -13.46 14.27
CA ILE A 105 1.70 -13.88 12.93
C ILE A 105 1.16 -15.28 12.62
N THR A 106 1.28 -16.23 13.55
CA THR A 106 0.77 -17.61 13.40
C THR A 106 -0.74 -17.64 13.24
N TYR A 107 -1.50 -16.92 14.08
CA TYR A 107 -2.95 -16.84 13.96
C TYR A 107 -3.37 -16.23 12.62
N LEU A 108 -2.71 -15.16 12.18
CA LEU A 108 -3.01 -14.53 10.91
C LEU A 108 -2.65 -15.44 9.72
N HIS A 109 -1.55 -16.19 9.77
CA HIS A 109 -1.20 -17.17 8.73
C HIS A 109 -2.19 -18.34 8.63
N ASN A 110 -2.71 -18.80 9.76
CA ASN A 110 -3.72 -19.86 9.79
C ASN A 110 -5.03 -19.37 9.16
N GLU A 111 -5.39 -18.11 9.42
CA GLU A 111 -6.65 -17.54 8.98
C GLU A 111 -6.59 -16.97 7.55
N PHE A 112 -5.45 -16.39 7.14
CA PHE A 112 -5.29 -15.66 5.89
C PHE A 112 -4.10 -16.16 5.04
N ASP A 113 -4.24 -16.03 3.72
CA ASP A 113 -3.17 -16.32 2.77
C ASP A 113 -2.22 -15.13 2.66
N MET A 114 -1.21 -15.14 3.50
CA MET A 114 -0.23 -14.07 3.70
C MET A 114 1.19 -14.63 3.75
N THR A 115 2.15 -13.77 3.41
CA THR A 115 3.58 -14.08 3.43
C THR A 115 4.25 -13.22 4.50
N ASP A 116 5.00 -13.84 5.40
CA ASP A 116 5.88 -13.10 6.31
C ASP A 116 7.14 -12.68 5.55
N LEU A 117 7.35 -11.37 5.45
CA LEU A 117 8.55 -10.78 4.82
C LEU A 117 9.63 -10.49 5.87
N GLY A 118 9.38 -10.85 7.13
CA GLY A 118 10.31 -10.72 8.24
C GLY A 118 10.37 -9.29 8.77
N ALA A 119 11.56 -8.88 9.19
CA ALA A 119 11.78 -7.54 9.71
C ALA A 119 11.46 -6.47 8.66
N LEU A 120 10.86 -5.36 9.10
CA LEU A 120 10.49 -4.25 8.23
C LEU A 120 11.70 -3.69 7.47
N ASN A 121 11.73 -3.95 6.16
CA ASN A 121 12.77 -3.47 5.23
C ASN A 121 12.20 -2.55 4.14
N TYR A 122 11.01 -2.83 3.63
CA TYR A 122 10.34 -2.04 2.60
C TYR A 122 8.82 -2.07 2.81
N PHE A 123 8.13 -0.96 2.65
CA PHE A 123 6.68 -0.85 2.88
C PHE A 123 6.12 0.32 2.08
N LEU A 124 5.13 0.10 1.21
CA LEU A 124 4.50 1.16 0.39
C LEU A 124 5.50 2.09 -0.31
N GLY A 125 6.53 1.53 -0.96
CA GLY A 125 7.56 2.34 -1.64
C GLY A 125 8.58 3.02 -0.70
N ILE A 126 8.50 2.77 0.61
CA ILE A 126 9.37 3.34 1.63
C ILE A 126 10.34 2.25 2.11
N SER A 127 11.64 2.46 1.90
CA SER A 127 12.67 1.64 2.53
C SER A 127 12.80 2.02 4.01
N ALA A 128 12.96 1.01 4.86
CA ALA A 128 13.13 1.16 6.30
C ALA A 128 14.46 0.52 6.72
N THR A 129 15.32 1.31 7.36
CA THR A 129 16.61 0.85 7.88
C THR A 129 16.64 1.04 9.38
N ARG A 130 16.69 -0.08 10.12
CA ARG A 130 16.73 -0.04 11.57
C ARG A 130 18.16 0.11 12.07
N HIS A 131 18.38 1.09 12.93
CA HIS A 131 19.58 1.27 13.74
C HIS A 131 19.26 0.99 15.22
N SER A 132 20.27 1.05 16.09
CA SER A 132 20.13 0.75 17.52
C SER A 132 19.08 1.60 18.24
N THR A 133 18.92 2.87 17.87
CA THR A 133 18.02 3.83 18.53
C THR A 133 17.02 4.52 17.60
N ARG A 134 17.09 4.26 16.29
CA ARG A 134 16.28 4.96 15.29
C ARG A 134 15.85 4.02 14.17
N LEU A 135 14.74 4.33 13.54
CA LEU A 135 14.31 3.74 12.28
C LEU A 135 14.39 4.83 11.21
N PHE A 136 15.25 4.65 10.23
CA PHE A 136 15.39 5.57 9.11
C PHE A 136 14.45 5.14 7.98
N LEU A 137 13.60 6.05 7.52
CA LEU A 137 12.66 5.81 6.42
C LEU A 137 13.09 6.63 5.20
N SER A 138 13.14 6.00 4.03
CA SER A 138 13.56 6.65 2.80
C SER A 138 12.80 6.17 1.58
N GLN A 139 12.26 7.11 0.81
CA GLN A 139 11.69 6.86 -0.54
C GLN A 139 12.73 7.08 -1.65
N LYS A 140 14.04 7.06 -1.33
CA LYS A 140 15.09 7.32 -2.32
C LYS A 140 15.02 6.36 -3.51
N LEU A 141 14.82 5.07 -3.27
CA LEU A 141 14.73 4.06 -4.33
C LEU A 141 13.52 4.33 -5.24
N TYR A 142 12.36 4.56 -4.65
CA TYR A 142 11.15 4.97 -5.36
C TYR A 142 11.36 6.23 -6.21
N ALA A 143 12.00 7.27 -5.67
CA ALA A 143 12.31 8.49 -6.42
C ALA A 143 13.26 8.23 -7.60
N ILE A 144 14.24 7.35 -7.45
CA ILE A 144 15.17 6.96 -8.53
C ILE A 144 14.41 6.20 -9.64
N GLU A 145 13.52 5.28 -9.27
CA GLU A 145 12.68 4.54 -10.22
C GLU A 145 11.74 5.47 -10.99
N LEU A 146 11.13 6.45 -10.30
CA LEU A 146 10.29 7.46 -10.94
C LEU A 146 11.09 8.30 -11.95
N LEU A 147 12.31 8.71 -11.60
CA LEU A 147 13.19 9.44 -12.52
C LEU A 147 13.59 8.58 -13.73
N ALA A 148 13.81 7.27 -13.53
CA ALA A 148 14.08 6.34 -14.63
C ALA A 148 12.88 6.22 -15.58
N LEU A 149 11.66 6.10 -15.04
CA LEU A 149 10.43 6.08 -15.83
C LEU A 149 10.20 7.38 -16.61
N ALA A 150 10.60 8.53 -16.05
CA ALA A 150 10.52 9.82 -16.72
C ALA A 150 11.69 10.09 -17.70
N HIS A 151 12.64 9.17 -17.84
CA HIS A 151 13.91 9.39 -18.58
C HIS A 151 14.74 10.59 -18.06
N MET A 152 14.67 10.86 -16.76
CA MET A 152 15.31 11.98 -16.06
C MET A 152 16.49 11.56 -15.16
N THR A 153 17.08 10.39 -15.40
CA THR A 153 18.20 9.84 -14.59
C THR A 153 19.45 10.70 -14.60
N ASN A 154 19.66 11.48 -15.67
CA ASN A 154 20.82 12.35 -15.85
C ASN A 154 20.57 13.80 -15.37
N CYS A 155 19.40 14.09 -14.78
CA CYS A 155 19.12 15.42 -14.29
C CYS A 155 20.03 15.79 -13.11
N ASN A 156 20.50 17.04 -13.09
CA ASN A 156 21.35 17.54 -12.02
C ASN A 156 20.59 17.55 -10.68
N SER A 157 21.17 16.95 -9.65
CA SER A 157 20.62 17.03 -8.30
C SER A 157 20.75 18.44 -7.76
N LEU A 158 19.65 18.97 -7.24
CA LEU A 158 19.64 20.23 -6.50
C LEU A 158 19.40 19.93 -5.02
N ARG A 159 20.13 20.62 -4.13
CA ARG A 159 19.97 20.49 -2.67
C ARG A 159 18.82 21.34 -2.11
N ILE A 160 18.19 22.14 -2.96
CA ILE A 160 17.19 23.11 -2.55
C ILE A 160 15.83 22.40 -2.53
N PRO A 161 15.01 22.57 -1.47
CA PRO A 161 13.64 22.08 -1.45
C PRO A 161 12.86 22.56 -2.68
N VAL A 162 11.94 21.72 -3.17
CA VAL A 162 11.04 22.11 -4.26
C VAL A 162 10.24 23.34 -3.84
N ASP A 163 10.15 24.33 -4.72
CA ASP A 163 9.29 25.49 -4.50
C ASP A 163 7.83 25.01 -4.51
N THR A 164 7.15 25.15 -3.37
CA THR A 164 5.77 24.68 -3.19
C THR A 164 4.73 25.67 -3.71
N ASN A 165 5.13 26.86 -4.17
CA ASN A 165 4.21 27.81 -4.75
C ASN A 165 3.77 27.34 -6.14
N SER A 166 2.46 27.37 -6.42
CA SER A 166 1.93 26.96 -7.71
C SER A 166 2.38 27.93 -8.81
N LYS A 167 3.41 27.55 -9.57
CA LYS A 167 3.84 28.25 -10.79
C LYS A 167 3.02 27.76 -12.00
N LEU A 168 1.70 27.76 -11.87
CA LEU A 168 0.82 27.42 -12.98
C LEU A 168 0.56 28.70 -13.78
N GLY A 169 0.95 28.69 -15.07
CA GLY A 169 0.55 29.71 -16.02
C GLY A 169 -0.92 29.56 -16.42
N PRO A 170 -1.49 30.53 -17.17
CA PRO A 170 -2.85 30.38 -17.73
C PRO A 170 -2.93 29.12 -18.61
N GLU A 171 -4.10 28.49 -18.62
CA GLU A 171 -4.54 27.32 -19.43
C GLU A 171 -3.56 26.92 -20.56
N GLY A 172 -2.78 25.87 -20.31
CA GLY A 172 -1.83 25.31 -21.27
C GLY A 172 -2.50 24.45 -22.34
N VAL A 173 -1.79 24.22 -23.45
CA VAL A 173 -2.27 23.34 -24.53
C VAL A 173 -2.48 21.92 -23.99
N PRO A 174 -3.64 21.29 -24.23
CA PRO A 174 -3.89 19.91 -23.83
C PRO A 174 -2.84 18.95 -24.41
N ILE A 175 -2.25 18.12 -23.55
CA ILE A 175 -1.31 17.08 -23.97
C ILE A 175 -2.06 16.03 -24.79
N GLN A 176 -1.58 15.71 -26.00
CA GLN A 176 -2.21 14.73 -26.90
C GLN A 176 -2.25 13.32 -26.31
N ASP A 177 -1.13 12.87 -25.71
CA ASP A 177 -1.06 11.60 -24.99
C ASP A 177 -0.67 11.83 -23.52
N PRO A 178 -1.63 11.85 -22.58
CA PRO A 178 -1.36 12.05 -21.17
C PRO A 178 -0.85 10.79 -20.45
N THR A 179 -0.61 9.68 -21.15
CA THR A 179 -0.32 8.37 -20.54
C THR A 179 0.90 8.42 -19.61
N LEU A 180 2.03 8.96 -20.08
CA LEU A 180 3.24 9.09 -19.28
C LEU A 180 3.04 9.99 -18.05
N TYR A 181 2.37 11.12 -18.23
CA TYR A 181 2.07 12.05 -17.14
C TYR A 181 1.19 11.39 -16.06
N ARG A 182 0.13 10.69 -16.49
CA ARG A 182 -0.77 9.97 -15.58
C ARG A 182 -0.06 8.81 -14.88
N SER A 183 0.85 8.10 -15.55
CA SER A 183 1.63 7.03 -14.91
C SER A 183 2.61 7.56 -13.87
N LEU A 184 3.19 8.75 -14.09
CA LEU A 184 4.07 9.40 -13.11
C LEU A 184 3.29 9.94 -11.91
N ALA A 185 2.13 10.57 -12.15
CA ALA A 185 1.27 11.07 -11.07
C ALA A 185 0.63 9.96 -10.23
N GLY A 186 0.27 8.84 -10.87
CA GLY A 186 -0.33 7.66 -10.23
C GLY A 186 0.67 6.63 -9.72
N GLY A 187 1.98 6.89 -9.81
CA GLY A 187 3.00 6.05 -9.19
C GLY A 187 3.06 6.15 -7.66
N LEU A 188 2.41 7.19 -7.10
CA LEU A 188 2.36 7.52 -5.67
C LEU A 188 1.51 6.56 -4.84
#